data_AF-A0A955TAZ5-F1
#
_entry.id   AF-A0A955TAZ5-F1
#
_cell.length_a   1.000
_cell.length_b   1.000
_cell.length_c   1.000
_cell.angle_alpha   90.00
_cell.angle_beta   90.00
_cell.angle_gamma   90.00
#
_symmetry.space_group_name_H-M   'P 1'
#
loop_
_entity.id
_entity.type
_entity.pdbx_description
1 polymer ?
#
loop_
_entity_poly.entity_id
_entity_poly.type
_entity_poly.pdbx_seq_one_letter_code
_entity_poly.pdbx_strand_id
1 'polypeptide(L)'
;MTNWSPKQRQRVSYERRILDSELPEFQIHNPNAPDQCRVEGWHKSNSLRNRYLLQLRNLANFPTMEPSMVVVKPTPLKLKDGSTIPNCSHSFHTLGLEADNALRICIVNKWNARMSFVNLFCRGILWVHCYERHLENGRDIEYQYKNLEDQVRQPIRRGSVRAVPEPFLLRLFKAIFAK
;
A
#
# COMPACT_ATOMS: atom_id res chain seq x y z
N MET A 1 3.59 -23.39 -18.16
CA MET A 1 3.78 -21.93 -17.99
C MET A 1 2.52 -21.26 -18.45
N THR A 2 1.86 -20.53 -17.55
CA THR A 2 0.62 -19.81 -17.89
C THR A 2 0.98 -18.56 -18.67
N ASN A 3 0.20 -18.19 -19.68
CA ASN A 3 0.41 -16.95 -20.44
C ASN A 3 -0.75 -15.99 -20.14
N TRP A 4 -0.46 -14.70 -20.14
CA TRP A 4 -1.49 -13.67 -20.05
C TRP A 4 -2.49 -13.80 -21.20
N SER A 5 -3.79 -13.63 -20.93
CA SER A 5 -4.75 -13.38 -22.00
C SER A 5 -4.44 -12.06 -22.73
N PRO A 6 -4.91 -11.85 -23.98
CA PRO A 6 -4.69 -10.60 -24.70
C PRO A 6 -5.13 -9.35 -23.93
N LYS A 7 -6.28 -9.42 -23.23
CA LYS A 7 -6.80 -8.33 -22.39
C LYS A 7 -5.91 -8.06 -21.18
N GLN A 8 -5.39 -9.11 -20.53
CA GLN A 8 -4.47 -8.95 -19.41
C GLN A 8 -3.13 -8.35 -19.85
N ARG A 9 -2.60 -8.76 -21.00
CA ARG A 9 -1.38 -8.13 -21.55
C ARG A 9 -1.59 -6.64 -21.77
N GLN A 10 -2.69 -6.26 -22.40
CA GLN A 10 -3.01 -4.85 -22.61
C GLN A 10 -3.14 -4.09 -21.27
N ARG A 11 -3.79 -4.70 -20.27
CA ARG A 11 -3.92 -4.12 -18.93
C ARG A 11 -2.56 -3.94 -18.27
N VAL A 12 -1.71 -4.96 -18.20
CA VAL A 12 -0.38 -4.89 -17.57
C VAL A 12 0.53 -3.88 -18.29
N SER A 13 0.47 -3.79 -19.61
CA SER A 13 1.21 -2.77 -20.37
C SER A 13 0.71 -1.34 -20.09
N TYR A 14 -0.59 -1.17 -19.84
CA TYR A 14 -1.14 0.11 -19.37
C TYR A 14 -0.68 0.44 -17.95
N GLU A 15 -0.76 -0.53 -17.03
CA GLU A 15 -0.26 -0.36 -15.66
C GLU A 15 1.21 0.03 -15.61
N ARG A 16 2.06 -0.59 -16.44
CA ARG A 16 3.49 -0.25 -16.54
C ARG A 16 3.67 1.24 -16.85
N ARG A 17 2.97 1.75 -17.86
CA ARG A 17 3.10 3.16 -18.28
C ARG A 17 2.72 4.15 -17.17
N ILE A 18 1.66 3.86 -16.41
CA ILE A 18 1.22 4.74 -15.33
C ILE A 18 2.14 4.59 -14.11
N LEU A 19 2.60 3.38 -13.82
CA LEU A 19 3.54 3.14 -12.73
C LEU A 19 4.85 3.89 -12.98
N ASP A 20 5.40 3.77 -14.19
CA ASP A 20 6.64 4.46 -14.59
C ASP A 20 6.49 5.99 -14.53
N SER A 21 5.28 6.55 -14.71
CA SER A 21 5.04 8.00 -14.65
C SER A 21 4.76 8.52 -13.24
N GLU A 22 3.95 7.82 -12.46
CA GLU A 22 3.45 8.29 -11.16
C GLU A 22 4.28 7.81 -9.98
N LEU A 23 4.86 6.61 -10.07
CA LEU A 23 5.56 5.91 -8.99
C LEU A 23 6.80 5.17 -9.54
N PRO A 24 7.78 5.90 -10.12
CA PRO A 24 8.91 5.31 -10.85
C PRO A 24 9.84 4.44 -9.98
N GLU A 25 9.74 4.52 -8.66
CA GLU A 25 10.47 3.65 -7.74
C GLU A 25 9.90 2.22 -7.66
N PHE A 26 8.72 1.97 -8.24
CA PHE A 26 8.09 0.66 -8.30
C PHE A 26 8.21 0.06 -9.71
N GLN A 27 8.62 -1.21 -9.78
CA GLN A 27 8.94 -1.87 -11.04
C GLN A 27 8.24 -3.22 -11.17
N ILE A 28 7.82 -3.54 -12.40
CA ILE A 28 7.22 -4.84 -12.74
C ILE A 28 8.32 -5.81 -13.15
N HIS A 29 8.44 -6.90 -12.41
CA HIS A 29 9.36 -8.01 -12.67
C HIS A 29 8.63 -9.18 -13.32
N ASN A 30 9.33 -9.92 -14.19
CA ASN A 30 8.80 -11.07 -14.93
C ASN A 30 7.46 -10.78 -15.64
N PRO A 31 7.33 -9.69 -16.40
CA PRO A 31 6.04 -9.25 -16.96
C PRO A 31 5.42 -10.24 -17.96
N ASN A 32 6.17 -11.22 -18.44
CA ASN A 32 5.70 -12.23 -19.39
C ASN A 32 5.26 -13.55 -18.73
N ALA A 33 5.46 -13.70 -17.42
CA ALA A 33 5.15 -14.91 -16.68
C ALA A 33 4.14 -14.59 -15.55
N PRO A 34 2.82 -14.68 -15.80
CA PRO A 34 1.75 -14.33 -14.85
C PRO A 34 1.95 -14.85 -13.42
N ASP A 35 2.35 -16.11 -13.28
CA ASP A 35 2.53 -16.76 -11.97
C ASP A 35 3.78 -16.29 -11.22
N GLN A 36 4.74 -15.71 -11.94
CA GLN A 36 6.00 -15.18 -11.40
C GLN A 36 6.07 -13.66 -11.46
N CYS A 37 5.04 -13.03 -12.02
CA CYS A 37 4.94 -11.59 -12.16
C CYS A 37 4.70 -10.99 -10.79
N ARG A 38 5.49 -9.95 -10.48
CA ARG A 38 5.35 -9.18 -9.26
C ARG A 38 5.69 -7.73 -9.54
N VAL A 39 5.17 -6.84 -8.73
CA VAL A 39 5.54 -5.42 -8.76
C VAL A 39 6.14 -5.08 -7.41
N GLU A 40 7.32 -4.46 -7.36
CA GLU A 40 7.95 -4.12 -6.08
C GLU A 40 8.67 -2.80 -6.13
N GLY A 41 8.86 -2.18 -4.97
CA GLY A 41 9.59 -0.93 -4.84
C GLY A 41 9.91 -0.60 -3.39
N TRP A 42 11.00 0.13 -3.20
CA TRP A 42 11.39 0.63 -1.88
C TRP A 42 10.72 1.97 -1.61
N HIS A 43 9.82 2.01 -0.65
CA HIS A 43 9.27 3.24 -0.13
C HIS A 43 10.07 3.71 1.09
N LYS A 44 10.54 4.96 1.08
CA LYS A 44 11.15 5.59 2.24
C LYS A 44 10.10 6.47 2.91
N SER A 45 9.78 6.16 4.17
CA SER A 45 8.86 7.00 4.94
C SER A 45 9.55 8.29 5.39
N ASN A 46 8.80 9.38 5.45
CA ASN A 46 9.30 10.70 5.84
C ASN A 46 9.41 10.87 7.36
N SER A 47 8.58 10.18 8.15
CA SER A 47 8.50 10.40 9.60
C SER A 47 9.73 9.84 10.33
N LEU A 48 9.97 8.53 10.23
CA LEU A 48 11.08 7.87 10.93
C LEU A 48 12.26 7.52 10.01
N ARG A 49 12.21 7.91 8.73
CA ARG A 49 13.22 7.63 7.70
C ARG A 49 13.51 6.15 7.43
N ASN A 50 12.65 5.25 7.89
CA ASN A 50 12.76 3.83 7.60
C ASN A 50 12.42 3.54 6.13
N ARG A 51 12.95 2.41 5.63
CA ARG A 51 12.71 1.94 4.27
C ARG A 51 11.91 0.65 4.30
N TYR A 52 10.85 0.62 3.50
CA TYR A 52 9.93 -0.49 3.39
C TYR A 52 9.94 -1.03 1.97
N LEU A 53 10.15 -2.34 1.82
CA LEU A 53 9.99 -2.99 0.52
C LEU A 53 8.54 -3.46 0.41
N LEU A 54 7.76 -2.78 -0.43
CA LEU A 54 6.39 -3.16 -0.73
C LEU A 54 6.36 -3.98 -2.01
N GLN A 55 5.47 -4.97 -2.08
CA GLN A 55 5.35 -5.83 -3.24
C GLN A 55 3.90 -6.26 -3.48
N LEU A 56 3.48 -6.25 -4.75
CA LEU A 56 2.26 -6.87 -5.25
C LEU A 56 2.58 -8.27 -5.78
N ARG A 57 1.82 -9.27 -5.31
CA ARG A 57 1.90 -10.70 -5.68
C ARG A 57 0.57 -11.22 -6.22
N ASN A 58 0.56 -12.47 -6.66
CA ASN A 58 -0.65 -13.19 -7.10
C ASN A 58 -1.34 -12.50 -8.30
N LEU A 59 -0.54 -12.06 -9.27
CA LEU A 59 -1.02 -11.27 -10.41
C LEU A 59 -1.66 -12.09 -11.52
N ALA A 60 -1.59 -13.43 -11.48
CA ALA A 60 -2.06 -14.30 -12.56
C ALA A 60 -3.51 -14.03 -13.00
N ASN A 61 -4.38 -13.67 -12.04
CA ASN A 61 -5.79 -13.36 -12.26
C ASN A 61 -6.09 -11.85 -12.26
N PHE A 62 -5.08 -10.98 -12.30
CA PHE A 62 -5.31 -9.55 -12.42
C PHE A 62 -5.89 -9.22 -13.82
N PRO A 63 -6.91 -8.34 -13.94
CA PRO A 63 -7.55 -7.53 -12.90
C PRO A 63 -8.85 -8.11 -12.32
N THR A 64 -9.22 -9.36 -12.63
CA THR A 64 -10.48 -9.95 -12.12
C THR A 64 -10.41 -10.26 -10.62
N MET A 65 -9.22 -10.55 -10.11
CA MET A 65 -8.94 -10.73 -8.68
C MET A 65 -8.00 -9.66 -8.14
N GLU A 66 -8.16 -9.35 -6.85
CA GLU A 66 -7.26 -8.50 -6.08
C GLU A 66 -5.89 -9.17 -5.92
N PRO A 67 -4.78 -8.50 -6.31
CA PRO A 67 -3.44 -8.98 -6.01
C PRO A 67 -3.10 -8.76 -4.54
N SER A 68 -2.17 -9.57 -4.02
CA SER A 68 -1.78 -9.48 -2.61
C SER A 68 -0.71 -8.41 -2.41
N MET A 69 -0.99 -7.39 -1.59
CA MET A 69 0.00 -6.41 -1.16
C MET A 69 0.71 -6.91 0.10
N VAL A 70 2.04 -6.92 0.06
CA VAL A 70 2.86 -7.40 1.17
C VAL A 70 3.99 -6.42 1.52
N VAL A 71 4.37 -6.41 2.80
CA VAL A 71 5.59 -5.79 3.30
C VAL A 71 6.65 -6.88 3.40
N VAL A 72 7.65 -6.83 2.53
CA VAL A 72 8.75 -7.81 2.47
C VAL A 72 9.85 -7.44 3.46
N LYS A 73 10.13 -6.14 3.60
CA LYS A 73 11.10 -5.59 4.55
C LYS A 73 10.57 -4.29 5.19
N PRO A 74 10.91 -4.03 6.46
CA PRO A 74 11.54 -4.95 7.40
C PRO A 74 10.61 -6.12 7.77
N THR A 75 11.18 -7.28 8.09
CA THR A 75 10.42 -8.43 8.64
C THR A 75 11.23 -9.07 9.78
N PRO A 76 10.64 -9.33 10.96
CA PRO A 76 9.27 -8.98 11.34
C PRO A 76 9.10 -7.47 11.59
N LEU A 77 7.90 -6.95 11.33
CA LEU A 77 7.51 -5.62 11.79
C LEU A 77 7.22 -5.63 13.29
N LYS A 78 7.57 -4.55 13.97
CA LYS A 78 7.43 -4.41 15.42
C LYS A 78 6.33 -3.42 15.78
N LEU A 79 5.70 -3.62 16.93
CA LEU A 79 4.86 -2.63 17.59
C LEU A 79 5.75 -1.65 18.37
N LYS A 80 5.16 -0.55 18.84
CA LYS A 80 5.86 0.46 19.66
C LYS A 80 6.51 -0.14 20.92
N ASP A 81 5.90 -1.16 21.51
CA ASP A 81 6.43 -1.86 22.69
C ASP A 81 7.55 -2.89 22.37
N GLY A 82 7.94 -3.01 21.10
CA GLY A 82 8.97 -3.94 20.64
C GLY A 82 8.47 -5.36 20.35
N SER A 83 7.21 -5.68 20.67
CA SER A 83 6.59 -6.94 20.29
C SER A 83 6.36 -7.00 18.77
N THR A 84 6.12 -8.18 18.20
CA THR A 84 5.86 -8.33 16.76
C THR A 84 4.43 -7.93 16.43
N ILE A 85 4.21 -7.23 15.31
CA ILE A 85 2.86 -6.88 14.83
C ILE A 85 2.02 -8.16 14.68
N PRO A 86 0.73 -8.18 15.08
CA PRO A 86 -0.13 -9.34 14.86
C PRO A 86 -0.23 -9.62 13.36
N ASN A 87 -0.03 -10.88 12.97
CA ASN A 87 -0.02 -11.26 11.56
C ASN A 87 -1.41 -11.20 10.92
N CYS A 88 -2.50 -11.43 11.67
CA CYS A 88 -3.87 -11.30 11.21
C CYS A 88 -4.66 -10.45 12.22
N SER A 89 -4.97 -9.21 11.85
CA SER A 89 -5.65 -8.27 12.72
C SER A 89 -6.39 -7.20 11.93
N HIS A 90 -7.65 -7.01 12.31
CA HIS A 90 -8.46 -5.91 11.78
C HIS A 90 -7.90 -4.54 12.18
N SER A 91 -7.46 -4.36 13.43
CA SER A 91 -6.95 -3.06 13.92
C SER A 91 -5.61 -2.67 13.29
N PHE A 92 -4.81 -3.65 12.87
CA PHE A 92 -3.55 -3.43 12.18
C PHE A 92 -3.63 -3.58 10.66
N HIS A 93 -4.80 -3.91 10.11
CA HIS A 93 -4.97 -4.19 8.68
C HIS A 93 -3.98 -5.23 8.15
N THR A 94 -3.77 -6.32 8.89
CA THR A 94 -2.90 -7.43 8.52
C THR A 94 -3.71 -8.69 8.20
N LEU A 95 -3.28 -9.46 7.20
CA LEU A 95 -4.03 -10.57 6.60
C LEU A 95 -3.27 -11.91 6.61
N GLY A 96 -2.27 -12.04 7.47
CA GLY A 96 -1.42 -13.21 7.61
C GLY A 96 -0.01 -13.00 7.05
N LEU A 97 0.79 -14.07 7.12
CA LEU A 97 2.11 -14.13 6.51
C LEU A 97 2.02 -14.96 5.22
N GLU A 98 2.75 -14.52 4.20
CA GLU A 98 3.06 -15.36 3.04
C GLU A 98 4.10 -16.42 3.41
N ALA A 99 4.32 -17.40 2.52
CA ALA A 99 5.25 -18.51 2.74
C ALA A 99 6.70 -18.09 3.05
N ASP A 100 7.12 -16.90 2.62
CA ASP A 100 8.44 -16.32 2.87
C ASP A 100 8.48 -15.34 4.06
N ASN A 101 7.46 -15.36 4.91
CA ASN A 101 7.28 -14.44 6.05
C ASN A 101 7.08 -12.96 5.67
N ALA A 102 6.74 -12.66 4.41
CA ALA A 102 6.26 -11.33 4.05
C ALA A 102 4.87 -11.11 4.67
N LEU A 103 4.67 -9.95 5.32
CA LEU A 103 3.39 -9.64 5.96
C LEU A 103 2.40 -9.14 4.92
N ARG A 104 1.27 -9.84 4.76
CA ARG A 104 0.18 -9.38 3.90
C ARG A 104 -0.63 -8.30 4.61
N ILE A 105 -0.92 -7.22 3.89
CA ILE A 105 -1.70 -6.09 4.41
C ILE A 105 -3.00 -5.93 3.64
N CYS A 106 -4.06 -5.53 4.35
CA CYS A 106 -5.35 -5.19 3.76
C CYS A 106 -5.27 -3.78 3.18
N ILE A 107 -5.50 -3.64 1.88
CA ILE A 107 -5.47 -2.32 1.20
C ILE A 107 -6.83 -1.89 0.66
N VAL A 108 -7.76 -2.81 0.43
CA VAL A 108 -9.09 -2.51 -0.10
C VAL A 108 -10.17 -3.31 0.62
N ASN A 109 -11.30 -2.64 0.90
CA ASN A 109 -12.46 -3.31 1.50
C ASN A 109 -13.28 -4.08 0.45
N LYS A 110 -13.26 -3.59 -0.81
CA LYS A 110 -13.96 -4.20 -1.94
C LYS A 110 -13.14 -4.03 -3.20
N TRP A 111 -12.72 -5.14 -3.79
CA TRP A 111 -11.98 -5.14 -5.05
C TRP A 111 -12.80 -4.56 -6.20
N ASN A 112 -12.13 -3.81 -7.08
CA ASN A 112 -12.67 -3.33 -8.34
C ASN A 112 -11.58 -3.40 -9.42
N ALA A 113 -11.86 -4.08 -10.53
CA ALA A 113 -10.94 -4.26 -11.65
C ALA A 113 -10.47 -2.94 -12.31
N ARG A 114 -11.08 -1.79 -11.99
CA ARG A 114 -10.61 -0.47 -12.41
C ARG A 114 -9.35 -0.02 -11.67
N MET A 115 -9.11 -0.49 -10.46
CA MET A 115 -7.98 -0.08 -9.64
C MET A 115 -6.64 -0.41 -10.30
N SER A 116 -5.76 0.59 -10.38
CA SER A 116 -4.42 0.47 -10.94
C SER A 116 -3.40 0.02 -9.89
N PHE A 117 -2.23 -0.46 -10.33
CA PHE A 117 -1.09 -0.71 -9.45
C PHE A 117 -0.72 0.55 -8.66
N VAL A 118 -0.81 1.73 -9.28
CA VAL A 118 -0.63 3.01 -8.59
C VAL A 118 -1.64 3.19 -7.46
N ASN A 119 -2.93 2.91 -7.67
CA ASN A 119 -3.91 2.99 -6.58
C ASN A 119 -3.57 2.03 -5.43
N LEU A 120 -3.09 0.83 -5.74
CA LEU A 120 -2.73 -0.17 -4.73
C LEU A 120 -1.47 0.21 -3.96
N PHE A 121 -0.42 0.68 -4.63
CA PHE A 121 0.79 1.17 -3.96
C PHE A 121 0.52 2.42 -3.15
N CYS A 122 -0.31 3.34 -3.62
CA CYS A 122 -0.71 4.49 -2.82
C CYS A 122 -1.35 4.04 -1.48
N ARG A 123 -2.18 2.99 -1.50
CA ARG A 123 -2.77 2.42 -0.28
C ARG A 123 -1.73 1.71 0.60
N GLY A 124 -0.78 0.98 0.00
CA GLY A 124 0.33 0.38 0.74
C GLY A 124 1.24 1.43 1.42
N ILE A 125 1.52 2.53 0.73
CA ILE A 125 2.27 3.67 1.26
C ILE A 125 1.50 4.33 2.41
N LEU A 126 0.18 4.50 2.26
CA LEU A 126 -0.67 5.00 3.34
C LEU A 126 -0.63 4.09 4.58
N TRP A 127 -0.66 2.77 4.36
CA TRP A 127 -0.50 1.80 5.44
C TRP A 127 0.83 1.98 6.17
N VAL A 128 1.95 2.12 5.42
CA VAL A 128 3.28 2.38 6.00
C VAL A 128 3.29 3.66 6.82
N HIS A 129 2.68 4.73 6.33
CA HIS A 129 2.58 6.00 7.05
C HIS A 129 1.80 5.85 8.37
N CYS A 130 0.67 5.14 8.34
CA CYS A 130 -0.09 4.82 9.55
C CYS A 130 0.73 3.94 10.52
N TYR A 131 1.47 2.97 10.00
CA TYR A 131 2.35 2.12 10.79
C TYR A 131 3.47 2.92 11.48
N GLU A 132 4.09 3.88 10.79
CA GLU A 132 5.10 4.73 11.44
C GLU A 132 4.51 5.59 12.55
N ARG A 133 3.30 6.12 12.36
CA ARG A 133 2.59 6.82 13.45
C ARG A 133 2.28 5.89 14.62
N HIS A 134 1.98 4.61 14.37
CA HIS A 134 1.87 3.63 15.44
C HIS A 134 3.18 3.51 16.22
N LEU A 135 4.33 3.42 15.55
CA LEU A 135 5.63 3.36 16.23
C LEU A 135 5.89 4.59 17.11
N GLU A 136 5.41 5.77 16.73
CA GLU A 136 5.55 7.00 17.51
C GLU A 136 4.63 7.04 18.75
N ASN A 137 3.34 6.73 18.59
CA ASN A 137 2.32 7.00 19.62
C ASN A 137 1.63 5.76 20.20
N GLY A 138 1.79 4.58 19.58
CA GLY A 138 1.24 3.30 20.05
C GLY A 138 -0.21 3.04 19.67
N ARG A 139 -0.92 3.99 19.03
CA ARG A 139 -2.28 3.76 18.53
C ARG A 139 -2.25 2.84 17.31
N ASP A 140 -3.25 1.98 17.17
CA ASP A 140 -3.35 1.05 16.05
C ASP A 140 -3.55 1.75 14.69
N ILE A 141 -3.34 1.00 13.61
CA ILE A 141 -3.37 1.51 12.24
C ILE A 141 -4.78 1.96 11.83
N GLU A 142 -5.82 1.25 12.26
CA GLU A 142 -7.23 1.63 12.04
C GLU A 142 -7.54 3.03 12.62
N TYR A 143 -7.06 3.32 13.84
CA TYR A 143 -7.17 4.65 14.44
C TYR A 143 -6.41 5.69 13.59
N GLN A 144 -5.20 5.38 13.13
CA GLN A 144 -4.41 6.31 12.31
C GLN A 144 -5.08 6.63 10.97
N TYR A 145 -5.72 5.64 10.34
CA TYR A 145 -6.51 5.83 9.12
C TYR A 145 -7.65 6.82 9.33
N LYS A 146 -8.48 6.61 10.36
CA LYS A 146 -9.60 7.49 10.70
C LYS A 146 -9.13 8.91 10.98
N ASN A 147 -8.06 9.04 11.77
CA ASN A 147 -7.48 10.34 12.11
C ASN A 147 -7.00 11.09 10.85
N LEU A 148 -6.34 10.40 9.92
CA LEU A 148 -5.93 10.99 8.64
C LEU A 148 -7.12 11.39 7.76
N GLU A 149 -8.13 10.53 7.66
CA GLU A 149 -9.34 10.82 6.89
C GLU A 149 -10.06 12.06 7.41
N ASP A 150 -10.17 12.21 8.74
CA ASP A 150 -10.74 13.38 9.39
C ASP A 150 -9.93 14.65 9.13
N GLN A 151 -8.59 14.55 9.15
CA GLN A 151 -7.70 15.67 8.83
C GLN A 151 -7.85 16.15 7.38
N VAL A 152 -8.06 15.23 6.43
CA VAL A 152 -8.22 15.56 5.01
C VAL A 152 -9.62 16.11 4.71
N ARG A 153 -10.66 15.61 5.39
CA ARG A 153 -12.06 16.00 5.14
C ARG A 153 -12.45 17.35 5.73
N GLN A 154 -11.83 17.79 6.81
CA GLN A 154 -12.20 19.05 7.45
C GLN A 154 -11.51 20.24 6.76
N PRO A 155 -12.24 21.31 6.40
CA PRO A 155 -11.60 22.54 5.93
C PRO A 155 -10.68 23.08 7.03
N ILE A 156 -9.49 23.55 6.65
CA ILE A 156 -8.54 24.18 7.57
C ILE A 156 -9.26 25.36 8.24
N ARG A 157 -9.73 25.17 9.49
CA ARG A 157 -10.32 26.25 10.27
C ARG A 157 -9.20 27.22 10.65
N ARG A 158 -9.35 28.50 10.28
CA ARG A 158 -8.43 29.57 10.72
C ARG A 158 -8.31 29.51 12.25
N GLY A 159 -7.08 29.37 12.76
CA GLY A 159 -6.78 29.32 14.20
C GLY A 159 -6.61 27.92 14.80
N SER A 160 -6.78 26.84 14.03
CA SER A 160 -6.53 25.48 14.52
C SER A 160 -5.04 25.12 14.43
N VAL A 161 -4.41 24.78 15.56
CA VAL A 161 -3.02 24.28 15.65
C VAL A 161 -2.91 22.79 15.24
N ARG A 162 -3.76 22.33 14.31
CA ARG A 162 -3.66 20.95 13.81
C ARG A 162 -2.54 20.87 12.78
N ALA A 163 -1.70 19.85 12.89
CA ALA A 163 -0.72 19.53 11.86
C ALA A 163 -1.45 19.34 10.52
N VAL A 164 -1.09 20.16 9.53
CA VAL A 164 -1.55 19.97 8.15
C VAL A 164 -0.96 18.64 7.67
N PRO A 165 -1.76 17.74 7.06
CA PRO A 165 -1.20 16.53 6.48
C PRO A 165 -0.12 16.90 5.47
N GLU A 166 1.01 16.19 5.49
CA GLU A 166 2.09 16.39 4.52
C GLU A 166 1.53 16.49 3.09
N PRO A 167 2.01 17.42 2.24
CA PRO A 167 1.49 17.62 0.88
C PRO A 167 1.41 16.31 0.06
N PHE A 168 2.32 15.39 0.32
CA PHE A 168 2.32 14.04 -0.22
C PHE A 168 1.06 13.23 0.16
N LEU A 169 0.67 13.23 1.45
CA LEU A 169 -0.52 12.53 1.92
C LEU A 169 -1.80 13.14 1.35
N LEU A 170 -1.87 14.45 1.22
CA LEU A 170 -3.00 15.12 0.54
C LEU A 170 -3.13 14.69 -0.92
N ARG A 171 -2.02 14.57 -1.65
CA ARG A 171 -2.02 14.02 -3.02
C ARG A 171 -2.44 12.55 -3.04
N LEU A 172 -1.91 11.75 -2.11
CA LEU A 172 -2.24 10.34 -1.96
C LEU A 172 -3.74 10.13 -1.70
N PHE A 173 -4.31 10.89 -0.75
CA PHE A 173 -5.73 10.82 -0.44
C PHE A 173 -6.59 11.26 -1.62
N LYS A 174 -6.23 12.33 -2.32
CA LYS A 174 -6.94 12.72 -3.55
C LYS A 174 -6.88 11.59 -4.60
N ALA A 175 -5.73 10.94 -4.78
CA ALA A 175 -5.59 9.82 -5.72
C ALA A 175 -6.36 8.56 -5.29
N ILE A 176 -6.55 8.33 -3.98
CA ILE A 176 -7.25 7.15 -3.44
C ILE A 176 -8.77 7.37 -3.34
N PHE A 177 -9.21 8.60 -3.05
CA PHE A 177 -10.59 8.92 -2.65
C PHE A 177 -11.31 9.93 -3.53
N ALA A 178 -10.68 10.52 -4.56
CA ALA A 178 -11.41 11.26 -5.58
C ALA A 178 -12.32 10.26 -6.33
N LYS A 179 -13.62 10.44 -6.16
CA LYS A 179 -14.68 9.72 -6.89
C LYS A 179 -14.91 10.35 -8.24
#